data_AF-A0A7S2W0N2-F1
#
_entry.id   AF-A0A7S2W0N2-F1
#
_cell.length_a   1.000
_cell.length_b   1.000
_cell.length_c   1.000
_cell.angle_alpha   90.00
_cell.angle_beta   90.00
_cell.angle_gamma   90.00
#
_symmetry.space_group_name_H-M   'P 1'
#
loop_
_entity.id
_entity.type
_entity.pdbx_description
1 polymer ?
#
loop_
_entity_poly.entity_id
_entity_poly.type
_entity_poly.pdbx_seq_one_letter_code
_entity_poly.pdbx_strand_id
1 'polypeptide(L)'
;PDSTTDGNLSALFGVQVYSDLNPAYWTQNNQIFPEEDFVPLVEALQTAQAGGNGAIAKASLTTVENKLMGVPAGLQVELGVYYLSMPTAWKAQLPANVQADLDAEDSPYPDFPHYSTMTMLSLTEPQVNLLTNMLSWTLLQNQDLVSSVLDDHSAGISTA
;
A
#
# COMPACT_ATOMS: atom_id res chain seq x y z
N PRO A 1 -5.03 -16.76 -1.39
CA PRO A 1 -3.65 -16.23 -1.22
C PRO A 1 -3.22 -15.57 -2.53
N ASP A 2 -3.63 -14.32 -2.72
CA ASP A 2 -2.99 -13.44 -3.70
C ASP A 2 -1.64 -13.05 -3.13
N SER A 3 -0.62 -13.81 -3.47
CA SER A 3 0.77 -13.60 -3.08
C SER A 3 1.49 -12.62 -4.01
N THR A 4 0.75 -11.85 -4.81
CA THR A 4 1.31 -10.95 -5.81
C THR A 4 1.28 -9.52 -5.28
N THR A 5 2.46 -8.94 -5.08
CA THR A 5 2.63 -7.51 -4.91
C THR A 5 2.05 -6.77 -6.13
N ASP A 6 1.44 -5.59 -5.93
CA ASP A 6 0.93 -4.76 -7.04
C ASP A 6 2.06 -4.44 -8.02
N GLY A 7 1.81 -4.71 -9.31
CA GLY A 7 2.80 -4.52 -10.37
C GLY A 7 3.21 -3.07 -10.61
N ASN A 8 2.46 -2.09 -10.10
CA ASN A 8 2.89 -0.69 -10.11
C ASN A 8 4.05 -0.46 -9.15
N LEU A 9 3.99 -1.02 -7.93
CA LEU A 9 5.08 -0.90 -6.97
C LEU A 9 6.30 -1.68 -7.41
N SER A 10 6.13 -2.94 -7.83
CA SER A 10 7.24 -3.78 -8.27
C SER A 10 8.02 -3.16 -9.43
N ALA A 11 7.32 -2.49 -10.34
CA ALA A 11 7.93 -1.82 -11.47
C ALA A 11 8.81 -0.62 -11.10
N LEU A 12 8.59 0.02 -9.95
CA LEU A 12 9.51 1.05 -9.45
C LEU A 12 10.90 0.49 -9.14
N PHE A 13 10.99 -0.83 -8.91
CA PHE A 13 12.23 -1.57 -8.67
C PHE A 13 12.68 -2.37 -9.90
N GLY A 14 12.02 -2.20 -11.05
CA GLY A 14 12.33 -2.97 -12.26
C GLY A 14 11.76 -4.40 -12.28
N VAL A 15 11.06 -4.83 -11.22
CA VAL A 15 10.48 -6.17 -11.11
C VAL A 15 9.17 -6.25 -11.90
N GLN A 16 9.16 -7.03 -12.96
CA GLN A 16 7.99 -7.25 -13.82
C GLN A 16 7.19 -8.46 -13.34
N VAL A 17 5.95 -8.22 -12.89
CA VAL A 17 5.03 -9.28 -12.42
C VAL A 17 3.93 -9.64 -13.44
N TYR A 18 3.78 -8.84 -14.50
CA TYR A 18 2.87 -9.14 -15.61
C TYR A 18 3.68 -9.53 -16.85
N SER A 19 3.34 -10.68 -17.44
CA SER A 19 4.03 -11.24 -18.61
C SER A 19 3.60 -10.62 -19.94
N ASP A 20 2.51 -9.86 -19.92
CA ASP A 20 1.73 -9.51 -21.08
C ASP A 20 1.75 -8.00 -21.25
N LEU A 21 2.14 -7.60 -22.46
CA LEU A 21 2.20 -6.24 -23.00
C LEU A 21 0.82 -5.58 -23.09
N ASN A 22 0.01 -5.65 -22.04
CA ASN A 22 -1.20 -4.87 -21.95
C ASN A 22 -0.80 -3.39 -21.86
N PRO A 23 -1.13 -2.54 -22.85
CA PRO A 23 -0.75 -1.13 -22.84
C PRO A 23 -1.28 -0.37 -21.62
N ALA A 24 -2.33 -0.87 -20.97
CA ALA A 24 -2.85 -0.32 -19.72
C ALA A 24 -1.86 -0.41 -18.55
N TYR A 25 -0.85 -1.29 -18.64
CA TYR A 25 0.15 -1.55 -17.60
C TYR A 25 1.58 -1.41 -18.17
N TRP A 26 1.84 -0.39 -18.98
CA TRP A 26 3.20 -0.06 -19.44
C TRP A 26 4.09 0.42 -18.30
N THR A 27 4.60 -0.54 -17.52
CA THR A 27 5.43 -0.28 -16.34
C THR A 27 6.90 -0.69 -16.54
N GLN A 28 7.25 -1.23 -17.71
CA GLN A 28 8.60 -1.68 -18.09
C GLN A 28 9.69 -0.59 -18.01
N ASN A 29 9.31 0.70 -18.01
CA ASN A 29 10.24 1.82 -17.93
C ASN A 29 10.12 2.60 -16.60
N ASN A 30 9.46 2.04 -15.58
CA ASN A 30 9.18 2.77 -14.34
C ASN A 30 10.27 2.62 -13.27
N GLN A 31 11.32 1.85 -13.54
CA GLN A 31 12.37 1.62 -12.54
C GLN A 31 13.01 2.94 -12.13
N ILE A 32 12.94 3.24 -10.84
CA ILE A 32 13.59 4.39 -10.20
C ILE A 32 14.33 3.98 -8.93
N PHE A 33 14.23 2.72 -8.50
CA PHE A 33 14.97 2.14 -7.38
C PHE A 33 15.72 0.86 -7.80
N PRO A 34 16.79 0.46 -7.08
CA PRO A 34 17.50 -0.80 -7.30
C PRO A 34 16.59 -2.00 -7.13
N GLU A 35 16.78 -3.06 -7.93
CA GLU A 35 15.92 -4.25 -7.87
C GLU A 35 16.03 -4.98 -6.53
N GLU A 36 17.24 -5.01 -5.96
CA GLU A 36 17.55 -5.66 -4.70
C GLU A 36 16.77 -5.09 -3.49
N ASP A 37 16.31 -3.84 -3.57
CA ASP A 37 15.56 -3.19 -2.49
C ASP A 37 14.08 -3.62 -2.45
N PHE A 38 13.59 -4.31 -3.49
CA PHE A 38 12.19 -4.72 -3.57
C PHE A 38 11.82 -5.80 -2.54
N VAL A 39 12.65 -6.83 -2.42
CA VAL A 39 12.38 -7.96 -1.52
C VAL A 39 12.29 -7.51 -0.06
N PRO A 40 13.24 -6.71 0.48
CA PRO A 40 13.13 -6.17 1.84
C PRO A 40 11.84 -5.36 2.07
N LEU A 41 11.41 -4.55 1.10
CA LEU A 41 10.16 -3.79 1.21
C LEU A 41 8.93 -4.72 1.27
N VAL A 42 8.88 -5.75 0.43
CA VAL A 42 7.77 -6.71 0.42
C VAL A 42 7.73 -7.50 1.74
N GLU A 43 8.88 -7.95 2.24
CA GLU A 43 8.98 -8.64 3.54
C GLU A 43 8.50 -7.74 4.69
N ALA A 44 8.83 -6.44 4.66
CA ALA A 44 8.34 -5.48 5.64
C ALA A 44 6.81 -5.32 5.59
N LEU A 45 6.23 -5.21 4.38
CA LEU A 45 4.77 -5.14 4.19
C LEU A 45 4.05 -6.40 4.69
N GLN A 46 4.58 -7.58 4.36
CA GLN A 46 4.02 -8.86 4.78
C GLN A 46 4.12 -9.04 6.30
N THR A 47 5.25 -8.63 6.89
CA THR A 47 5.44 -8.63 8.34
C THR A 47 4.44 -7.70 9.03
N ALA A 48 4.25 -6.49 8.51
CA ALA A 48 3.27 -5.54 9.04
C ALA A 48 1.84 -6.09 8.96
N GLN A 49 1.47 -6.67 7.81
CA GLN A 49 0.16 -7.30 7.62
C GLN A 49 -0.07 -8.47 8.59
N ALA A 50 0.93 -9.34 8.78
CA ALA A 50 0.87 -10.45 9.72
C ALA A 50 0.75 -9.99 11.18
N GLY A 51 1.27 -8.79 11.49
CA GLY A 51 1.08 -8.13 12.79
C GLY A 51 -0.35 -7.67 13.07
N GLY A 52 -1.24 -7.65 12.06
CA GLY A 52 -2.66 -7.40 12.22
C GLY A 52 -3.08 -5.93 12.25
N ASN A 53 -2.13 -5.00 12.14
CA ASN A 53 -2.37 -3.56 12.15
C ASN A 53 -2.37 -2.93 10.75
N GLY A 54 -2.45 -3.76 9.70
CA GLY A 54 -2.43 -3.34 8.29
C GLY A 54 -1.05 -3.46 7.65
N ALA A 55 -1.03 -3.44 6.32
CA ALA A 55 0.18 -3.52 5.49
C ALA A 55 0.75 -2.12 5.24
N ILE A 56 1.47 -1.59 6.23
CA ILE A 56 2.18 -0.30 6.12
C ILE A 56 3.67 -0.52 6.38
N ALA A 57 4.51 -0.01 5.49
CA ALA A 57 5.96 -0.09 5.62
C ALA A 57 6.63 1.20 5.13
N LYS A 58 7.88 1.39 5.56
CA LYS A 58 8.75 2.46 5.10
C LYS A 58 10.05 1.87 4.57
N ALA A 59 10.59 2.43 3.49
CA ALA A 59 11.92 2.10 2.99
C ALA A 59 12.73 3.38 2.72
N SER A 60 13.98 3.37 3.15
CA SER A 60 14.98 4.38 2.78
C SER A 60 15.67 3.92 1.51
N LEU A 61 15.42 4.61 0.40
CA LEU A 61 15.85 4.20 -0.93
C LEU A 61 16.77 5.24 -1.55
N THR A 62 17.61 4.78 -2.48
CA THR A 62 18.45 5.66 -3.32
C THR A 62 18.03 5.47 -4.76
N THR A 63 17.73 6.55 -5.48
CA THR A 63 17.25 6.42 -6.86
C THR A 63 18.31 5.88 -7.82
N VAL A 64 17.89 5.10 -8.81
CA VAL A 64 18.64 4.85 -10.06
C VAL A 64 18.20 5.84 -11.14
N GLU A 65 19.03 6.04 -12.16
CA GLU A 65 18.70 6.98 -13.24
C GLU A 65 17.53 6.44 -14.08
N ASN A 66 16.50 7.27 -14.26
CA ASN A 66 15.43 7.05 -15.22
C ASN A 66 15.24 8.29 -16.10
N LYS A 67 15.87 8.27 -17.29
CA LYS A 67 15.83 9.39 -18.23
C LYS A 67 14.45 9.67 -18.79
N LEU A 68 13.60 8.65 -18.91
CA LEU A 68 12.24 8.80 -19.43
C LEU A 68 11.36 9.58 -18.45
N MET A 69 11.52 9.32 -17.16
CA MET A 69 10.78 9.99 -16.08
C MET A 69 11.49 11.24 -15.54
N GLY A 70 12.71 11.54 -15.99
CA GLY A 70 13.49 12.68 -15.52
C GLY A 70 14.03 12.52 -14.10
N VAL A 71 14.19 11.29 -13.63
CA VAL A 71 14.71 10.99 -12.28
C VAL A 71 16.23 10.77 -12.35
N PRO A 72 17.06 11.63 -11.71
CA PRO A 72 18.49 11.39 -11.63
C PRO A 72 18.81 10.27 -10.62
N ALA A 73 19.96 9.63 -10.79
CA ALA A 73 20.48 8.70 -9.78
C ALA A 73 20.95 9.44 -8.52
N GLY A 74 20.91 8.75 -7.37
CA GLY A 74 21.51 9.21 -6.12
C GLY A 74 20.64 10.13 -5.25
N LEU A 75 19.34 10.24 -5.54
CA LEU A 75 18.41 10.92 -4.63
C LEU A 75 18.05 9.99 -3.47
N GLN A 76 18.20 10.47 -2.24
CA GLN A 76 17.69 9.77 -1.07
C GLN A 76 16.18 10.03 -0.93
N VAL A 77 15.40 8.96 -0.79
CA VAL A 77 13.94 9.01 -0.69
C VAL A 77 13.47 8.12 0.45
N GLU A 78 12.66 8.66 1.35
CA GLU A 78 11.86 7.88 2.28
C GLU A 78 10.53 7.52 1.61
N LEU A 79 10.37 6.26 1.20
CA LEU A 79 9.14 5.76 0.62
C LEU A 79 8.26 5.13 1.69
N GLY A 80 7.13 5.77 2.00
CA GLY A 80 6.04 5.15 2.76
C GLY A 80 5.05 4.44 1.85
N VAL A 81 4.79 3.16 2.10
CA VAL A 81 3.80 2.35 1.34
C VAL A 81 2.66 1.96 2.26
N TYR A 82 1.43 2.20 1.79
CA TYR A 82 0.19 2.01 2.53
C TYR A 82 -0.75 1.15 1.70
N TYR A 83 -0.78 -0.15 1.95
CA TYR A 83 -1.62 -1.08 1.21
C TYR A 83 -2.91 -1.40 1.93
N LEU A 84 -4.00 -1.28 1.17
CA LEU A 84 -5.31 -1.72 1.61
C LEU A 84 -5.25 -3.21 1.93
N SER A 85 -5.54 -3.53 3.17
CA SER A 85 -5.54 -4.89 3.71
C SER A 85 -6.52 -4.93 4.88
N MET A 86 -7.04 -6.10 5.20
CA MET A 86 -7.91 -6.30 6.37
C MET A 86 -7.04 -6.36 7.65
N PRO A 87 -7.08 -5.36 8.55
CA PRO A 87 -6.36 -5.41 9.81
C PRO A 87 -7.13 -6.33 10.78
N THR A 88 -6.55 -7.49 11.09
CA THR A 88 -7.21 -8.49 11.94
C THR A 88 -7.47 -7.98 13.36
N ALA A 89 -6.58 -7.13 13.88
CA ALA A 89 -6.74 -6.52 15.20
C ALA A 89 -7.90 -5.51 15.24
N TRP A 90 -8.15 -4.78 14.14
CA TRP A 90 -9.34 -3.93 14.00
C TRP A 90 -10.61 -4.77 13.95
N LYS A 91 -10.64 -5.80 13.10
CA LYS A 91 -11.81 -6.67 12.94
C LYS A 91 -12.22 -7.31 14.26
N ALA A 92 -11.25 -7.76 15.07
CA ALA A 92 -11.50 -8.36 16.38
C ALA A 92 -12.15 -7.40 17.40
N GLN A 93 -12.07 -6.08 17.18
CA GLN A 93 -12.70 -5.07 18.04
C GLN A 93 -14.15 -4.75 17.63
N LEU A 94 -14.61 -5.22 16.48
CA LEU A 94 -15.96 -4.96 16.00
C LEU A 94 -17.00 -5.75 16.80
N PRO A 95 -18.26 -5.31 16.86
CA PRO A 95 -19.35 -6.12 17.37
C PRO A 95 -19.44 -7.47 16.65
N ALA A 96 -19.78 -8.54 17.38
CA ALA A 96 -19.78 -9.91 16.85
C ALA A 96 -20.67 -10.09 15.61
N ASN A 97 -21.79 -9.36 15.52
CA ASN A 97 -22.65 -9.37 14.34
C ASN A 97 -21.97 -8.75 13.12
N VAL A 98 -21.21 -7.66 13.28
CA VAL A 98 -20.46 -7.03 12.19
C VAL A 98 -19.30 -7.93 11.73
N GLN A 99 -18.64 -8.61 12.67
CA GLN A 99 -17.62 -9.62 12.32
C GLN A 99 -18.24 -10.74 11.48
N ALA A 100 -19.39 -11.27 11.90
CA ALA A 100 -20.11 -12.31 11.17
C ALA A 100 -20.57 -11.83 9.78
N ASP A 101 -21.07 -10.59 9.67
CA ASP A 101 -21.45 -9.99 8.40
C ASP A 101 -20.25 -9.89 7.44
N LEU A 102 -19.06 -9.54 7.94
CA LEU A 102 -17.83 -9.48 7.14
C LEU A 102 -17.32 -10.85 6.66
N ASP A 103 -17.70 -11.93 7.34
CA ASP A 103 -17.30 -13.31 6.98
C ASP A 103 -18.36 -14.06 6.16
N ALA A 104 -19.55 -13.50 6.03
CA ALA A 104 -20.66 -14.12 5.33
C ALA A 104 -20.50 -14.03 3.80
N GLU A 105 -20.91 -15.08 3.08
CA GLU A 105 -20.95 -15.07 1.61
C GLU A 105 -21.97 -14.04 1.09
N ASP A 106 -23.14 -13.97 1.73
CA ASP A 106 -24.19 -12.97 1.46
C ASP A 106 -23.99 -11.68 2.29
N SER A 107 -22.73 -11.26 2.46
CA SER A 107 -22.38 -10.09 3.27
C SER A 107 -23.09 -8.81 2.79
N PRO A 108 -23.57 -7.94 3.70
CA PRO A 108 -23.94 -6.56 3.34
C PRO A 108 -22.71 -5.71 2.90
N TYR A 109 -21.49 -6.23 3.08
CA TYR A 109 -20.22 -5.62 2.70
C TYR A 109 -19.46 -6.50 1.69
N PRO A 110 -20.04 -6.77 0.50
CA PRO A 110 -19.40 -7.63 -0.50
C PRO A 110 -18.02 -7.08 -0.87
N ASP A 111 -17.05 -7.99 -1.04
CA ASP A 111 -15.66 -7.71 -1.39
C ASP A 111 -14.90 -6.81 -0.41
N PHE A 112 -15.43 -6.49 0.77
CA PHE A 112 -14.74 -5.63 1.72
C PHE A 112 -13.39 -6.24 2.14
N PRO A 113 -12.28 -5.46 2.14
CA PRO A 113 -12.21 -4.02 1.87
C PRO A 113 -11.94 -3.66 0.39
N HIS A 114 -11.74 -4.64 -0.48
CA HIS A 114 -11.34 -4.50 -1.88
C HIS A 114 -12.54 -4.34 -2.84
N TYR A 115 -13.33 -3.29 -2.65
CA TYR A 115 -14.45 -2.99 -3.55
C TYR A 115 -14.00 -2.86 -5.01
N SER A 116 -14.77 -3.45 -5.93
CA SER A 116 -14.48 -3.39 -7.36
C SER A 116 -14.63 -1.97 -7.91
N THR A 117 -13.54 -1.40 -8.41
CA THR A 117 -13.54 -0.09 -9.06
C THR A 117 -14.20 -0.09 -10.45
N MET A 118 -14.50 -1.27 -11.00
CA MET A 118 -15.16 -1.42 -12.31
C MET A 118 -16.68 -1.57 -12.18
N THR A 119 -17.15 -2.27 -11.14
CA THR A 119 -18.56 -2.66 -11.01
C THR A 119 -19.26 -1.97 -9.84
N MET A 120 -18.54 -1.44 -8.85
CA MET A 120 -19.10 -0.70 -7.72
C MET A 120 -18.79 0.80 -7.85
N LEU A 121 -19.62 1.49 -8.65
CA LEU A 121 -19.46 2.93 -8.90
C LEU A 121 -19.94 3.82 -7.74
N SER A 122 -20.63 3.23 -6.76
CA SER A 122 -21.03 3.90 -5.53
C SER A 122 -20.98 2.91 -4.37
N LEU A 123 -20.73 3.45 -3.18
CA LEU A 123 -20.79 2.72 -1.91
C LEU A 123 -21.99 3.21 -1.11
N THR A 124 -22.61 2.30 -0.37
CA THR A 124 -23.66 2.64 0.60
C THR A 124 -23.06 3.31 1.83
N GLU A 125 -23.88 4.03 2.61
CA GLU A 125 -23.41 4.69 3.84
C GLU A 125 -22.75 3.70 4.82
N PRO A 126 -23.29 2.49 5.08
CA PRO A 126 -22.62 1.50 5.92
C PRO A 126 -21.23 1.08 5.38
N GLN A 127 -21.11 0.90 4.07
CA GLN A 127 -19.84 0.53 3.42
C GLN A 127 -18.78 1.62 3.57
N VAL A 128 -19.18 2.88 3.32
CA VAL A 128 -18.29 4.04 3.53
C VAL A 128 -17.87 4.15 4.99
N ASN A 129 -18.82 4.06 5.92
CA ASN A 129 -18.54 4.16 7.35
C ASN A 129 -17.56 3.08 7.82
N LEU A 130 -17.77 1.84 7.38
CA LEU A 130 -16.91 0.72 7.75
C LEU A 130 -15.49 0.88 7.18
N LEU A 131 -15.38 1.26 5.90
CA LEU A 131 -14.09 1.50 5.25
C LEU A 131 -13.34 2.67 5.88
N THR A 132 -14.00 3.81 6.10
CA THR A 132 -13.39 4.99 6.75
C THR A 132 -12.96 4.66 8.18
N ASN A 133 -13.75 3.91 8.93
CA ASN A 133 -13.38 3.49 10.28
C ASN A 133 -12.13 2.61 10.29
N MET A 134 -12.08 1.58 9.42
CA MET A 134 -10.92 0.69 9.28
C MET A 134 -9.66 1.46 8.90
N LEU A 135 -9.74 2.33 7.87
CA LEU A 135 -8.60 3.11 7.40
C LEU A 135 -8.10 4.10 8.46
N SER A 136 -9.02 4.79 9.15
CA SER A 136 -8.66 5.73 10.22
C SER A 136 -7.98 4.99 11.37
N TRP A 137 -8.53 3.85 11.79
CA TRP A 137 -7.93 3.01 12.82
C TRP A 137 -6.53 2.54 12.42
N THR A 138 -6.36 2.12 11.16
CA THR A 138 -5.09 1.62 10.61
C THR A 138 -4.01 2.70 10.65
N LEU A 139 -4.33 3.93 10.21
CA LEU A 139 -3.40 5.05 10.28
C LEU A 139 -3.06 5.41 11.73
N LEU A 140 -4.04 5.39 12.64
CA LEU A 140 -3.80 5.68 14.06
C LEU A 140 -2.90 4.63 14.73
N GLN A 141 -3.05 3.34 14.42
CA GLN A 141 -2.16 2.31 14.96
C GLN A 141 -0.73 2.39 14.42
N ASN A 142 -0.53 3.05 13.28
CA ASN A 142 0.78 3.21 12.65
C ASN A 142 1.28 4.66 12.67
N GLN A 143 0.68 5.52 13.50
CA GLN A 143 0.87 6.97 13.45
C GLN A 143 2.35 7.40 13.50
N ASP A 144 3.17 6.71 14.32
CA ASP A 144 4.57 7.07 14.50
C ASP A 144 5.37 6.79 13.20
N LEU A 145 5.07 5.69 12.53
CA LEU A 145 5.65 5.36 11.22
C LEU A 145 5.18 6.39 10.19
N VAL A 146 3.88 6.69 10.14
CA VAL A 146 3.31 7.68 9.21
C VAL A 146 3.97 9.04 9.36
N SER A 147 4.06 9.55 10.60
CA SER A 147 4.74 10.80 10.91
C SER A 147 6.20 10.77 10.48
N SER A 148 6.91 9.66 10.72
CA SER A 148 8.32 9.55 10.33
C SER A 148 8.58 9.64 8.82
N VAL A 149 7.60 9.30 7.97
CA VAL A 149 7.70 9.47 6.51
C VAL A 149 7.50 10.94 6.12
N LEU A 150 6.66 11.67 6.85
CA LEU A 150 6.28 13.04 6.53
C LEU A 150 7.26 14.08 7.11
N ASP A 151 7.86 13.80 8.26
CA ASP A 151 8.69 14.76 9.01
C ASP A 151 10.14 14.89 8.48
N ASP A 152 10.61 13.96 7.64
CA ASP A 152 12.00 13.89 7.17
C ASP A 152 12.38 15.02 6.17
N HIS A 153 11.46 15.94 5.90
CA HIS A 153 11.71 17.14 5.08
C HIS A 153 12.31 18.33 5.86
N SER A 154 12.49 18.22 7.18
CA SER A 154 12.97 19.35 8.00
C SER A 154 14.51 19.53 8.04
N ALA A 155 15.30 18.62 7.46
CA ALA A 155 16.77 18.68 7.52
C ALA A 155 17.48 19.09 6.20
N GLY A 156 16.76 19.27 5.09
CA GLY A 156 17.36 19.34 3.75
C GLY A 156 17.36 20.70 3.02
N ILE A 157 16.62 21.71 3.48
CA ILE A 157 16.65 23.04 2.84
C ILE A 157 17.83 23.84 3.42
N SER A 158 19.05 23.45 3.04
CA SER A 158 20.20 24.34 3.13
C SER A 158 20.07 25.38 2.02
N THR A 159 19.81 26.62 2.41
CA THR A 159 19.88 27.79 1.54
C THR A 159 21.23 27.83 0.83
N ALA A 160 21.19 27.85 -0.50
CA ALA A 160 22.27 28.37 -1.35
C ALA A 160 21.75 29.64 -2.04
#